data_AF-A0A8B3JHC4-F1
#
_entry.id   AF-A0A8B3JHC4-F1
#
_cell.length_a   1.000
_cell.length_b   1.000
_cell.length_c   1.000
_cell.angle_alpha   90.00
_cell.angle_beta   90.00
_cell.angle_gamma   90.00
#
_symmetry.space_group_name_H-M   'P 1'
#
loop_
_entity.id
_entity.type
_entity.pdbx_description
1 polymer ?
#
loop_
_entity_poly.entity_id
_entity_poly.type
_entity_poly.pdbx_seq_one_letter_code
_entity_poly.pdbx_strand_id
1 'polypeptide(L)'
;ALGWVDPWGLSRCNTGKKPGPQLPGGIAETFDKSVYKNRQLKRNETFYKYHGVNNRTVRKISWLTNEKYNSEEVLREKLAIRHDWGVNITNVSEFRVPKGTWVSEGPAAAQGAGYPGMGYQAVVSNLPRAWVVKTLRVPW
;
A
#
# COMPACT_ATOMS: atom_id res chain seq x y z
N ALA A 1 3.50 41.68 -35.93
CA ALA A 1 4.35 40.69 -35.24
C ALA A 1 3.91 39.31 -35.70
N LEU A 2 4.81 38.56 -36.37
CA LEU A 2 4.53 37.22 -36.89
C LEU A 2 4.47 36.23 -35.72
N GLY A 3 3.31 35.62 -35.49
CA GLY A 3 3.12 34.59 -34.48
C GLY A 3 3.80 33.29 -34.91
N TRP A 4 4.77 32.84 -34.13
CA TRP A 4 5.39 31.53 -34.31
C TRP A 4 4.36 30.43 -33.97
N VAL A 5 3.95 29.68 -35.00
CA VAL A 5 3.17 28.44 -34.83
C VAL A 5 4.17 27.31 -34.63
N ASP A 6 4.14 26.67 -33.46
CA ASP A 6 4.92 25.48 -33.12
C ASP A 6 4.30 24.24 -33.82
N PRO A 7 4.87 23.75 -34.94
CA PRO A 7 4.25 22.69 -35.75
C PRO A 7 4.36 21.31 -35.10
N TRP A 8 5.12 21.20 -34.01
CA TRP A 8 5.49 19.93 -33.39
C TRP A 8 4.89 19.75 -32.00
N GLY A 9 4.14 20.74 -31.50
CA GLY A 9 3.46 20.64 -30.20
C GLY A 9 4.40 20.36 -29.03
N LEU A 10 5.68 20.73 -29.15
CA LEU A 10 6.68 20.54 -28.09
C LEU A 10 6.52 21.55 -26.96
N SER A 11 5.69 22.57 -27.16
CA SER A 11 5.33 23.58 -26.16
C SER A 11 4.25 23.09 -25.19
N ARG A 12 4.49 21.97 -24.52
CA ARG A 12 3.85 21.66 -23.23
C ARG A 12 4.90 21.10 -22.28
N CYS A 13 5.78 21.99 -21.81
CA CYS A 13 6.44 21.83 -20.52
C CYS A 13 5.38 21.89 -19.41
N ASN A 14 4.52 20.88 -19.34
CA ASN A 14 3.83 20.58 -18.11
C ASN A 14 4.94 20.19 -17.14
N THR A 15 5.02 20.82 -15.98
CA THR A 15 5.89 20.43 -14.85
C THR A 15 5.41 19.10 -14.24
N GLY A 16 5.13 18.15 -15.12
CA GLY A 16 4.24 17.02 -14.96
C GLY A 16 4.84 16.06 -13.97
N LYS A 17 4.37 16.13 -12.72
CA LYS A 17 4.41 14.98 -11.84
C LYS A 17 3.84 13.81 -12.63
N LYS A 18 4.69 12.82 -12.92
CA LYS A 18 4.25 11.56 -13.52
C LYS A 18 3.07 11.06 -12.69
N PRO A 19 1.94 10.70 -13.31
CA PRO A 19 0.82 10.14 -12.56
C PRO A 19 1.32 8.91 -11.81
N GLY A 20 0.92 8.78 -10.55
CA GLY A 20 1.25 7.59 -9.76
C GLY A 20 0.62 6.33 -10.36
N PRO A 21 0.93 5.14 -9.81
CA PRO A 21 0.42 3.88 -10.33
C PRO A 21 -1.11 3.82 -10.32
N GLN A 22 -1.68 3.28 -11.39
CA GLN A 22 -3.09 2.91 -11.42
C GLN A 22 -3.24 1.49 -10.86
N LEU A 23 -4.03 1.33 -9.81
CA LEU A 23 -4.31 0.02 -9.23
C LEU A 23 -5.39 -0.70 -10.05
N PRO A 24 -5.32 -2.04 -10.20
CA PRO A 24 -6.44 -2.83 -10.73
C PRO A 24 -7.71 -2.63 -9.90
N GLY A 25 -8.89 -2.73 -10.52
CA GLY A 25 -10.19 -2.46 -9.89
C GLY A 25 -10.38 -3.17 -8.55
N GLY A 26 -10.21 -4.50 -8.51
CA GLY A 26 -10.34 -5.27 -7.26
C GLY A 26 -9.32 -4.93 -6.16
N ILE A 27 -8.23 -4.23 -6.50
CA ILE A 27 -7.27 -3.72 -5.50
C ILE A 27 -7.69 -2.34 -5.04
N ALA A 28 -8.17 -1.48 -5.94
CA ALA A 28 -8.73 -0.18 -5.61
C ALA A 28 -9.93 -0.33 -4.66
N GLU A 29 -10.79 -1.32 -4.88
CA GLU A 29 -11.93 -1.67 -4.02
C GLU A 29 -11.55 -2.05 -2.58
N THR A 30 -10.29 -2.39 -2.32
CA THR A 30 -9.82 -2.63 -0.94
C THR A 30 -9.62 -1.36 -0.12
N PHE A 31 -9.71 -0.18 -0.75
CA PHE A 31 -9.71 1.12 -0.08
C PHE A 31 -11.13 1.63 0.13
N ASP A 32 -11.36 2.38 1.21
CA ASP A 32 -12.68 2.96 1.50
C ASP A 32 -13.24 3.70 0.27
N LYS A 33 -14.45 3.32 -0.14
CA LYS A 33 -15.14 3.87 -1.32
C LYS A 33 -14.33 3.77 -2.62
N SER A 34 -13.37 2.85 -2.69
CA SER A 34 -12.42 2.70 -3.78
C SER A 34 -11.49 3.91 -3.98
N VAL A 35 -11.30 4.73 -2.94
CA VAL A 35 -10.50 5.96 -2.99
C VAL A 35 -9.14 5.74 -2.34
N TYR A 36 -8.08 5.97 -3.11
CA TYR A 36 -6.70 5.96 -2.64
C TYR A 36 -5.93 7.15 -3.20
N LYS A 37 -4.83 7.51 -2.52
CA LYS A 37 -3.90 8.53 -2.96
C LYS A 37 -2.59 7.89 -3.37
N ASN A 38 -2.05 8.32 -4.51
CA ASN A 38 -0.69 7.98 -4.88
C ASN A 38 0.28 8.99 -4.29
N ARG A 39 1.25 8.49 -3.52
CA ARG A 39 2.33 9.30 -2.96
C ARG A 39 3.68 8.68 -3.31
N GLN A 40 4.55 9.50 -3.90
CA GLN A 40 5.95 9.15 -4.01
C GLN A 40 6.67 9.54 -2.72
N LEU A 41 7.38 8.59 -2.11
CA LEU A 41 8.05 8.81 -0.84
C LEU A 41 9.18 9.84 -0.98
N LYS A 42 9.16 10.88 -0.14
CA LYS A 42 10.21 11.94 -0.13
C LYS A 42 11.46 11.53 0.65
N ARG A 43 11.30 10.56 1.56
CA ARG A 43 12.34 9.97 2.40
C ARG A 43 12.06 8.48 2.54
N ASN A 44 13.04 7.73 3.02
CA ASN A 44 12.80 6.33 3.36
C ASN A 44 11.76 6.26 4.49
N GLU A 45 10.73 5.43 4.34
CA GLU A 45 9.67 5.24 5.34
C GLU A 45 9.62 3.78 5.78
N THR A 46 9.14 3.56 7.00
CA THR A 46 9.00 2.22 7.57
C THR A 46 7.55 1.78 7.47
N PHE A 47 7.35 0.58 6.95
CA PHE A 47 6.05 -0.05 6.84
C PHE A 47 6.09 -1.46 7.44
N TYR A 48 4.93 -1.97 7.79
CA TYR A 48 4.75 -3.30 8.35
C TYR A 48 3.84 -4.13 7.47
N LYS A 49 4.14 -5.42 7.38
CA LYS A 49 3.26 -6.41 6.77
C LYS A 49 3.01 -7.53 7.76
N TYR A 50 1.74 -7.78 8.03
CA TYR A 50 1.29 -8.94 8.78
C TYR A 50 1.04 -10.10 7.83
N HIS A 51 1.61 -11.27 8.09
CA HIS A 51 1.56 -12.39 7.17
C HIS A 51 1.71 -13.76 7.85
N GLY A 52 1.20 -14.80 7.18
CA GLY A 52 1.54 -16.19 7.47
C GLY A 52 2.90 -16.59 6.92
N VAL A 53 3.32 -17.83 7.17
CA VAL A 53 4.66 -18.37 6.81
C VAL A 53 5.02 -18.14 5.34
N ASN A 54 4.05 -18.30 4.43
CA ASN A 54 4.28 -18.28 2.98
C ASN A 54 3.85 -16.98 2.27
N ASN A 55 3.53 -15.89 3.00
CA ASN A 55 2.99 -14.65 2.39
C ASN A 55 3.80 -13.37 2.70
N ARG A 56 5.13 -13.48 2.84
CA ARG A 56 5.98 -12.33 3.18
C ARG A 56 6.23 -11.38 2.00
N THR A 57 6.77 -11.88 0.90
CA THR A 57 7.22 -11.11 -0.30
C THR A 57 6.88 -11.88 -1.58
N VAL A 58 7.30 -11.42 -2.78
CA VAL A 58 7.19 -12.09 -4.11
C VAL A 58 5.85 -11.89 -4.83
N ARG A 59 4.82 -11.40 -4.13
CA ARG A 59 3.57 -11.02 -4.78
C ARG A 59 3.76 -9.72 -5.58
N LYS A 60 3.12 -9.67 -6.76
CA LYS A 60 3.05 -8.47 -7.61
C LYS A 60 2.50 -7.26 -6.84
N ILE A 61 1.59 -7.51 -5.89
CA ILE A 61 0.97 -6.52 -5.02
C ILE A 61 1.15 -6.95 -3.57
N SER A 62 1.59 -6.03 -2.72
CA SER A 62 1.64 -6.23 -1.28
C SER A 62 0.92 -5.11 -0.56
N TRP A 63 0.06 -5.50 0.38
CA TRP A 63 -0.57 -4.62 1.34
C TRP A 63 0.33 -4.46 2.55
N LEU A 64 0.44 -3.23 3.01
CA LEU A 64 1.28 -2.76 4.10
C LEU A 64 0.47 -1.83 4.99
N THR A 65 0.95 -1.62 6.21
CA THR A 65 0.45 -0.60 7.14
C THR A 65 1.63 0.22 7.69
N ASN A 66 1.37 1.40 8.22
CA ASN A 66 2.35 2.24 8.91
C ASN A 66 2.31 2.07 10.45
N GLU A 67 1.39 1.24 10.96
CA GLU A 67 1.17 1.00 12.38
C GLU A 67 1.57 -0.42 12.79
N LYS A 68 1.93 -0.58 14.07
CA LYS A 68 2.03 -1.89 14.71
C LYS A 68 0.78 -2.12 15.56
N TYR A 69 0.21 -3.30 15.42
CA TYR A 69 -0.89 -3.82 16.20
C TYR A 69 -0.39 -4.85 17.21
N ASN A 70 -0.96 -4.81 18.42
CA ASN A 70 -0.62 -5.68 19.54
C ASN A 70 -1.65 -6.81 19.78
N SER A 71 -2.76 -6.84 19.02
CA SER A 71 -3.78 -7.89 19.03
C SER A 71 -4.19 -8.22 17.60
N GLU A 72 -4.53 -9.48 17.36
CA GLU A 72 -5.02 -9.95 16.06
C GLU A 72 -6.38 -9.32 15.72
N GLU A 73 -7.26 -9.20 16.70
CA GLU A 73 -8.61 -8.64 16.56
C GLU A 73 -8.53 -7.19 16.10
N VAL A 74 -7.72 -6.35 16.77
CA VAL A 74 -7.57 -4.94 16.38
C VAL A 74 -6.99 -4.80 14.97
N LEU A 75 -5.99 -5.62 14.62
CA LEU A 75 -5.43 -5.66 13.27
C LEU A 75 -6.52 -5.98 12.24
N ARG A 76 -7.31 -7.03 12.51
CA ARG A 76 -8.36 -7.51 11.61
C ARG A 76 -9.51 -6.52 11.48
N GLU A 77 -9.94 -5.90 12.57
CA GLU A 77 -10.96 -4.86 12.56
C GLU A 77 -10.52 -3.66 11.71
N LYS A 78 -9.29 -3.17 11.95
CA LYS A 78 -8.74 -1.96 11.29
C LYS A 78 -8.40 -2.18 9.83
N LEU A 79 -7.84 -3.33 9.47
CA LEU A 79 -7.47 -3.64 8.08
C LEU A 79 -8.52 -4.48 7.37
N ALA A 80 -9.68 -4.68 8.01
CA ALA A 80 -10.81 -5.47 7.51
C ALA A 80 -10.42 -6.88 7.02
N ILE A 81 -9.55 -7.56 7.75
CA ILE A 81 -9.06 -8.90 7.39
C ILE A 81 -9.93 -9.97 8.05
N ARG A 82 -10.82 -10.59 7.28
CA ARG A 82 -11.79 -11.55 7.82
C ARG A 82 -11.14 -12.84 8.33
N HIS A 83 -11.68 -13.39 9.42
CA HIS A 83 -11.24 -14.68 9.96
C HIS A 83 -11.56 -15.84 9.01
N ASP A 84 -12.71 -15.81 8.33
CA ASP A 84 -13.19 -16.87 7.43
C ASP A 84 -12.36 -17.02 6.14
N TRP A 85 -11.47 -16.07 5.84
CA TRP A 85 -10.52 -16.18 4.72
C TRP A 85 -9.41 -17.21 4.96
N GLY A 86 -9.31 -17.80 6.16
CA GLY A 86 -8.30 -18.81 6.48
C GLY A 86 -6.87 -18.25 6.54
N VAL A 87 -6.72 -16.92 6.62
CA VAL A 87 -5.41 -16.26 6.73
C VAL A 87 -4.89 -16.43 8.15
N ASN A 88 -3.88 -17.28 8.32
CA ASN A 88 -3.18 -17.42 9.59
C ASN A 88 -2.04 -16.38 9.70
N ILE A 89 -2.18 -15.42 10.61
CA ILE A 89 -1.23 -14.31 10.79
C ILE A 89 -0.29 -14.66 11.94
N THR A 90 0.92 -15.08 11.60
CA THR A 90 1.91 -15.58 12.58
C THR A 90 3.14 -14.69 12.70
N ASN A 91 3.34 -13.79 11.74
CA ASN A 91 4.54 -12.97 11.66
C ASN A 91 4.20 -11.54 11.23
N VAL A 92 5.04 -10.61 11.67
CA VAL A 92 5.10 -9.24 11.17
C VAL A 92 6.49 -8.96 10.63
N SER A 93 6.56 -8.47 9.39
CA SER A 93 7.81 -8.01 8.77
C SER A 93 7.84 -6.50 8.68
N GLU A 94 8.97 -5.93 9.07
CA GLU A 94 9.28 -4.51 8.93
C GLU A 94 10.03 -4.27 7.63
N PHE A 95 9.57 -3.28 6.85
CA PHE A 95 10.14 -2.90 5.57
C PHE A 95 10.64 -1.46 5.60
N ARG A 96 11.89 -1.24 5.19
CA ARG A 96 12.46 0.08 4.93
C ARG A 96 12.24 0.42 3.47
N VAL A 97 11.12 1.06 3.16
CA VAL A 97 10.77 1.43 1.78
C VAL A 97 11.56 2.69 1.40
N PRO A 98 12.34 2.67 0.30
CA PRO A 98 13.22 3.78 -0.05
C PRO A 98 12.47 5.00 -0.57
N LYS A 99 13.11 6.16 -0.43
CA LYS A 99 12.73 7.39 -1.12
C LYS A 99 12.55 7.11 -2.61
N GLY A 100 11.56 7.75 -3.22
CA GLY A 100 11.27 7.63 -4.65
C GLY A 100 10.31 6.49 -4.99
N THR A 101 10.02 5.57 -4.06
CA THR A 101 9.00 4.54 -4.26
C THR A 101 7.60 5.15 -4.28
N TRP A 102 6.76 4.66 -5.20
CA TRP A 102 5.34 4.96 -5.20
C TRP A 102 4.58 4.07 -4.24
N VAL A 103 3.73 4.70 -3.43
CA VAL A 103 2.80 4.04 -2.51
C VAL A 103 1.40 4.52 -2.85
N SER A 104 0.48 3.58 -3.03
CA SER A 104 -0.96 3.88 -3.09
C SER A 104 -1.53 3.68 -1.70
N GLU A 105 -1.97 4.75 -1.05
CA GLU A 105 -2.34 4.75 0.37
C GLU A 105 -3.75 5.29 0.61
N GLY A 106 -4.39 4.79 1.65
CA GLY A 106 -5.74 5.20 2.04
C GLY A 106 -6.29 4.32 3.18
N PRO A 107 -7.47 4.67 3.70
CA PRO A 107 -8.19 3.82 4.64
C PRO A 107 -8.61 2.49 3.98
N ALA A 108 -8.51 1.38 4.71
CA ALA A 108 -9.06 0.09 4.27
C ALA A 108 -10.59 0.13 4.20
N ALA A 109 -11.17 -0.46 3.15
CA ALA A 109 -12.61 -0.62 3.04
C ALA A 109 -13.17 -1.60 4.08
N ALA A 110 -14.39 -1.36 4.55
CA ALA A 110 -15.08 -2.31 5.41
C ALA A 110 -15.36 -3.65 4.69
N GLN A 111 -15.31 -4.76 5.42
CA GLN A 111 -15.55 -6.12 4.90
C GLN A 111 -16.72 -6.82 5.62
N GLY A 112 -17.66 -6.03 6.16
CA GLY A 112 -18.86 -6.49 6.85
C GLY A 112 -18.81 -6.31 8.37
N ALA A 113 -19.79 -6.89 9.07
CA ALA A 113 -19.91 -6.80 10.53
C ALA A 113 -18.65 -7.35 11.22
N GLY A 114 -18.12 -6.60 12.20
CA GLY A 114 -16.86 -6.92 12.89
C GLY A 114 -15.59 -6.55 12.12
N TYR A 115 -15.70 -6.04 10.89
CA TYR A 115 -14.55 -5.65 10.06
C TYR A 115 -14.78 -4.25 9.48
N PRO A 116 -14.87 -3.21 10.33
CA PRO A 116 -15.21 -1.85 9.90
C PRO A 116 -14.13 -1.21 9.01
N GLY A 117 -12.90 -1.73 9.02
CA GLY A 117 -11.79 -1.18 8.25
C GLY A 117 -11.32 0.17 8.80
N MET A 118 -11.09 1.12 7.90
CA MET A 118 -10.63 2.49 8.16
C MET A 118 -9.21 2.63 8.70
N GLY A 119 -8.52 1.53 9.00
CA GLY A 119 -7.09 1.52 9.29
C GLY A 119 -6.27 1.95 8.06
N TYR A 120 -5.09 2.50 8.31
CA TYR A 120 -4.19 2.89 7.22
C TYR A 120 -3.72 1.65 6.46
N GLN A 121 -3.94 1.68 5.15
CA GLN A 121 -3.47 0.69 4.20
C GLN A 121 -2.61 1.36 3.15
N ALA A 122 -1.49 0.70 2.81
CA ALA A 122 -0.61 1.06 1.73
C ALA A 122 -0.43 -0.13 0.80
N VAL A 123 -0.45 0.13 -0.50
CA VAL A 123 -0.18 -0.84 -1.55
C VAL A 123 1.12 -0.47 -2.25
N VAL A 124 2.03 -1.44 -2.32
CA VAL A 124 3.30 -1.34 -3.03
C VAL A 124 3.45 -2.52 -3.97
N SER A 125 3.78 -2.22 -5.22
CA SER A 125 4.03 -3.23 -6.24
C SER A 125 5.43 -3.82 -6.13
N ASN A 126 5.55 -5.13 -6.35
CA ASN A 126 6.82 -5.87 -6.40
C ASN A 126 7.72 -5.63 -5.17
N LEU A 127 7.15 -5.71 -3.96
CA LEU A 127 7.87 -5.48 -2.72
C LEU A 127 9.10 -6.42 -2.59
N PRO A 128 10.33 -5.89 -2.67
CA PRO A 128 11.53 -6.71 -2.75
C PRO A 128 11.97 -7.18 -1.36
N ARG A 129 12.60 -8.38 -1.32
CA ARG A 129 13.17 -8.94 -0.10
C ARG A 129 14.27 -8.06 0.51
N ALA A 130 15.00 -7.32 -0.31
CA ALA A 130 16.07 -6.43 0.13
C ALA A 130 15.58 -5.27 1.02
N TRP A 131 14.28 -4.98 1.05
CA TRP A 131 13.73 -3.95 1.94
C TRP A 131 13.33 -4.49 3.31
N VAL A 132 13.35 -5.80 3.52
CA VAL A 132 13.04 -6.40 4.82
C VAL A 132 14.14 -6.05 5.82
N VAL A 133 13.77 -5.37 6.90
CA VAL A 133 14.67 -5.04 8.01
C VAL A 133 14.70 -6.20 9.01
N LYS A 134 13.52 -6.69 9.41
CA LYS A 134 13.36 -7.82 10.33
C LYS A 134 11.99 -8.46 10.18
N THR A 135 11.90 -9.71 10.60
CA THR A 135 10.64 -10.44 10.76
C THR A 135 10.57 -10.94 12.19
N LEU A 136 9.44 -10.70 12.86
CA LEU A 136 9.18 -11.16 14.22
C LEU A 136 7.90 -11.99 14.24
N ARG A 137 7.77 -12.87 15.24
CA ARG A 137 6.45 -13.41 15.58
C ARG A 137 5.57 -12.28 16.09
N VAL A 138 4.29 -12.38 15.79
CA VAL A 138 3.28 -11.49 16.33
C VAL A 138 3.14 -11.68 17.85
N PRO A 139 2.72 -10.66 18.61
CA PRO A 139 2.67 -10.71 20.08
C PRO A 139 1.44 -11.42 20.65
N TRP A 140 0.74 -12.23 19.85
CA TRP A 140 -0.41 -13.03 20.23
C TRP A 140 -0.18 -14.51 19.92
#